data_AF-A0A1M4PLW0-F1
#
_entry.id   AF-A0A1M4PLW0-F1
#
_cell.length_a   1.000
_cell.length_b   1.000
_cell.length_c   1.000
_cell.angle_alpha   90.00
_cell.angle_beta   90.00
_cell.angle_gamma   90.00
#
_symmetry.space_group_name_H-M   'P 1'
#
loop_
_entity.id
_entity.type
_entity.pdbx_description
1 polymer ?
#
loop_
_entity_poly.entity_id
_entity_poly.type
_entity_poly.pdbx_seq_one_letter_code
_entity_poly.pdbx_strand_id
1 'polypeptide(L)'
;MARILTKDFSGIELSYIMIIISFIAFNIVAFVKNLINGTVGSFLAPLGNIDFVLAILYLGVLSSLCTSLLTNYILSKIQASKMSVFSNLGTIISILAGALILGEKLYSYHIIGSILIVAGVLGTNFLDSK
;
A
#
# COMPACT_ATOMS: atom_id res chain seq x y z
N MET A 1 -8.13 -21.35 2.32
CA MET A 1 -6.76 -21.83 2.60
C MET A 1 -5.90 -20.85 3.41
N ALA A 2 -6.35 -19.61 3.70
CA ALA A 2 -5.59 -18.65 4.52
C ALA A 2 -5.69 -18.88 6.05
N ARG A 3 -6.56 -19.78 6.53
CA ARG A 3 -6.88 -19.94 7.97
C ARG A 3 -5.94 -20.87 8.73
N ILE A 4 -5.12 -21.67 8.04
CA ILE A 4 -4.29 -22.71 8.66
C ILE A 4 -2.85 -22.22 8.96
N LEU A 5 -2.43 -21.09 8.36
CA LEU A 5 -1.12 -20.47 8.59
C LEU A 5 -1.12 -19.40 9.70
N THR A 6 -2.29 -18.98 10.18
CA THR A 6 -2.44 -17.92 11.21
C THR A 6 -2.22 -18.43 12.64
N LYS A 7 -1.76 -19.67 12.82
CA LYS A 7 -1.61 -20.26 14.15
C LYS A 7 -0.25 -19.98 14.80
N ASP A 8 0.77 -19.62 14.01
CA ASP A 8 2.16 -19.54 14.50
C ASP A 8 2.91 -18.24 14.17
N PHE A 9 2.34 -17.31 13.39
CA PHE A 9 3.02 -16.05 13.03
C PHE A 9 2.20 -14.81 13.38
N SER A 10 2.83 -13.89 14.11
CA SER A 10 2.26 -12.56 14.40
C SER A 10 2.16 -11.76 13.09
N GLY A 11 1.08 -10.98 12.89
CA GLY A 11 0.94 -10.12 11.69
C GLY A 11 2.12 -9.16 11.47
N ILE A 12 2.87 -8.89 12.54
CA ILE A 12 4.13 -8.14 12.55
C ILE A 12 5.28 -8.93 11.90
N GLU A 13 5.41 -10.23 12.15
CA GLU A 13 6.47 -11.06 11.58
C GLU A 13 6.29 -11.19 10.06
N LEU A 14 5.05 -11.33 9.60
CA LEU A 14 4.70 -11.33 8.19
C LEU A 14 5.08 -10.00 7.51
N SER A 15 4.76 -8.87 8.15
CA SER A 15 5.15 -7.55 7.64
C SER A 15 6.67 -7.39 7.61
N TYR A 16 7.36 -7.89 8.63
CA TYR A 16 8.81 -7.81 8.74
C TYR A 16 9.51 -8.63 7.65
N ILE A 17 9.04 -9.86 7.41
CA ILE A 17 9.54 -10.73 6.33
C ILE A 17 9.29 -10.09 4.96
N MET A 18 8.11 -9.51 4.71
CA MET A 18 7.83 -8.82 3.45
C MET A 18 8.76 -7.63 3.21
N ILE A 19 9.04 -6.83 4.24
CA ILE A 19 9.96 -5.68 4.13
C ILE A 19 11.39 -6.15 3.84
N ILE A 20 11.86 -7.21 4.50
CA ILE A 20 13.21 -7.77 4.27
C ILE A 20 13.35 -8.29 2.84
N ILE A 21 12.37 -9.08 2.37
CA ILE A 21 12.40 -9.62 1.00
C ILE A 21 12.37 -8.47 -0.02
N SER A 22 11.53 -7.47 0.22
CA SER A 22 11.45 -6.28 -0.64
C SER A 22 12.77 -5.52 -0.66
N PHE A 23 13.40 -5.33 0.49
CA PHE A 23 14.71 -4.67 0.60
C PHE A 23 15.79 -5.38 -0.21
N ILE A 24 15.89 -6.71 -0.07
CA ILE A 24 16.87 -7.52 -0.82
C ILE A 24 16.59 -7.46 -2.32
N ALA A 25 15.35 -7.70 -2.74
CA ALA A 25 14.99 -7.71 -4.16
C ALA A 25 15.22 -6.34 -4.82
N PHE A 26 14.78 -5.25 -4.20
CA PHE A 26 14.98 -3.90 -4.75
C PHE A 26 16.45 -3.50 -4.77
N ASN A 27 17.25 -3.91 -3.78
CA ASN A 27 18.68 -3.64 -3.77
C ASN A 27 19.41 -4.39 -4.91
N ILE A 28 19.07 -5.66 -5.15
CA ILE A 28 19.61 -6.45 -6.27
C ILE A 28 19.22 -5.82 -7.61
N VAL A 29 17.96 -5.43 -7.80
CA VAL A 29 17.51 -4.77 -9.04
C VAL A 29 18.23 -3.43 -9.23
N ALA A 30 18.38 -2.63 -8.18
CA ALA A 30 19.13 -1.38 -8.24
C ALA A 30 20.60 -1.62 -8.61
N PHE A 31 21.22 -2.67 -8.06
CA PHE A 31 22.59 -3.06 -8.36
C PHE A 31 22.76 -3.47 -9.83
N VAL A 32 21.89 -4.37 -10.33
CA VAL A 32 21.89 -4.81 -11.73
C VAL A 32 21.66 -3.64 -12.69
N LYS A 33 20.72 -2.75 -12.37
CA LYS A 33 20.41 -1.58 -13.21
C LYS A 33 21.58 -0.60 -13.30
N ASN A 34 22.31 -0.40 -12.20
CA ASN A 34 23.52 0.43 -12.19
C ASN A 34 24.71 -0.25 -12.88
N LEU A 35 24.81 -1.58 -12.81
CA LEU A 35 25.83 -2.36 -13.50
C LEU A 35 25.65 -2.29 -15.04
N ILE A 36 24.41 -2.38 -15.52
CA ILE A 36 24.07 -2.26 -16.95
C ILE A 36 24.34 -0.84 -17.49
N ASN A 37 24.11 0.19 -16.68
CA ASN A 37 24.32 1.59 -17.08
C ASN A 37 25.79 2.05 -16.98
N GLY A 38 26.73 1.18 -16.60
CA GLY A 38 28.18 1.48 -16.58
C GLY A 38 28.61 2.59 -15.61
N THR A 39 27.70 3.12 -14.78
CA THR A 39 27.95 4.28 -13.91
C THR A 39 27.97 3.83 -12.45
N VAL A 40 28.99 3.08 -12.07
CA VAL A 40 29.17 2.51 -10.71
C VAL A 40 29.23 3.62 -9.63
N GLY A 41 29.64 4.84 -10.01
CA GLY A 41 29.67 6.01 -9.14
C GLY A 41 28.33 6.74 -8.93
N SER A 42 27.30 6.47 -9.74
CA SER A 42 25.96 7.10 -9.61
C SER A 42 24.99 6.32 -8.73
N PHE A 43 25.42 5.18 -8.17
CA PHE A 43 24.61 4.40 -7.24
C PHE A 43 24.15 5.24 -6.04
N LEU A 44 24.98 6.20 -5.63
CA LEU A 44 24.73 7.14 -4.54
C LEU A 44 24.24 8.52 -5.01
N ALA A 45 24.14 8.78 -6.32
CA ALA A 45 23.73 10.10 -6.81
C ALA A 45 22.28 10.47 -6.43
N PRO A 46 21.29 9.55 -6.48
CA PRO A 46 19.95 9.81 -5.96
C PRO A 46 19.92 10.09 -4.45
N LEU A 47 20.84 9.53 -3.66
CA LEU A 47 20.93 9.81 -2.21
C LEU A 47 21.42 11.24 -1.90
N GLY A 48 22.11 11.88 -2.85
CA GLY A 48 22.47 13.30 -2.75
C GLY A 48 21.32 14.25 -3.12
N ASN A 49 20.22 13.74 -3.68
CA ASN A 49 19.06 14.53 -4.03
C ASN A 49 18.05 14.51 -2.85
N ILE A 50 17.83 15.68 -2.25
CA ILE A 50 16.98 15.81 -1.06
C ILE A 50 15.54 15.36 -1.34
N ASP A 51 15.02 15.57 -2.56
CA ASP A 51 13.67 15.19 -2.96
C ASP A 51 13.51 13.67 -3.01
N PHE A 52 14.53 12.96 -3.49
CA PHE A 52 14.54 11.49 -3.50
C PHE A 52 14.58 10.90 -2.09
N VAL A 53 15.40 11.48 -1.20
CA VAL A 53 15.47 11.06 0.21
C VAL A 53 14.14 11.33 0.91
N LEU A 54 13.54 12.51 0.71
CA LEU A 54 12.23 12.86 1.25
C LEU A 54 11.13 11.92 0.72
N ALA A 55 11.13 11.59 -0.58
CA ALA A 55 10.16 10.69 -1.17
C ALA A 55 10.25 9.27 -0.59
N ILE A 56 11.46 8.72 -0.44
CA ILE A 56 11.68 7.41 0.19
C ILE A 56 11.24 7.43 1.65
N LEU A 57 11.57 8.49 2.40
CA LEU A 57 11.19 8.62 3.79
C LEU A 57 9.67 8.70 3.95
N TYR A 58 9.00 9.47 3.08
CA TYR A 58 7.55 9.55 3.03
C TYR A 58 6.89 8.20 2.70
N LEU A 59 7.35 7.50 1.66
CA LEU A 59 6.82 6.17 1.32
C LEU A 59 7.09 5.14 2.43
N GLY A 60 8.30 5.08 2.97
CA GLY A 60 8.68 4.08 3.96
C GLY A 60 8.01 4.31 5.32
N VAL A 61 8.05 5.54 5.84
CA VAL A 61 7.55 5.85 7.18
C VAL A 61 6.05 6.07 7.18
N LEU A 62 5.54 7.01 6.37
CA LEU A 62 4.10 7.29 6.33
C LEU A 62 3.35 6.19 5.60
N SER A 63 3.73 5.85 4.37
CA SER A 63 2.91 4.93 3.58
C SER A 63 3.01 3.48 4.03
N SER A 64 4.15 2.99 4.52
CA SER A 64 4.30 1.59 4.94
C SER A 64 4.19 1.39 6.45
N LEU A 65 5.05 2.03 7.24
CA LEU A 65 5.05 1.86 8.70
C LEU A 65 3.74 2.33 9.34
N CYS A 66 3.32 3.56 9.08
CA CYS A 66 2.08 4.10 9.66
C CYS A 66 0.85 3.29 9.21
N THR A 67 0.74 2.99 7.91
CA THR A 67 -0.33 2.14 7.38
C THR A 67 -0.34 0.76 8.03
N SER A 68 0.81 0.11 8.20
CA SER A 68 0.89 -1.21 8.83
C SER A 68 0.46 -1.14 10.29
N LEU A 69 0.89 -0.13 11.05
CA LEU A 69 0.45 0.07 12.44
C LEU A 69 -1.06 0.31 12.53
N LEU A 70 -1.61 1.17 11.68
CA LEU A 70 -3.03 1.49 11.65
C LEU A 70 -3.87 0.28 11.25
N THR A 71 -3.40 -0.48 10.26
CA THR A 71 -3.99 -1.75 9.79
C THR A 71 -4.03 -2.76 10.94
N ASN A 72 -2.92 -2.96 11.65
CA ASN A 72 -2.86 -3.85 12.80
C ASN A 72 -3.76 -3.40 13.96
N TYR A 73 -3.80 -2.08 14.24
CA TYR A 73 -4.68 -1.52 15.27
C TYR A 73 -6.16 -1.77 14.95
N ILE A 74 -6.56 -1.56 13.69
CA ILE A 74 -7.92 -1.78 13.21
C ILE A 74 -8.28 -3.27 13.27
N LEU A 75 -7.39 -4.18 12.86
CA LEU A 75 -7.60 -5.62 12.99
C LEU A 75 -7.81 -6.09 14.44
N SER A 76 -7.18 -5.41 15.39
CA SER A 76 -7.39 -5.68 16.82
C SER A 76 -8.76 -5.21 17.33
N LYS A 77 -9.49 -4.36 16.60
CA LYS A 77 -10.74 -3.73 17.04
C LYS A 77 -11.97 -4.13 16.23
N ILE A 78 -11.81 -4.53 14.97
CA ILE A 78 -12.91 -4.95 14.08
C ILE A 78 -12.58 -6.27 13.38
N GLN A 79 -13.62 -7.04 13.04
CA GLN A 79 -13.47 -8.27 12.24
C GLN A 79 -12.79 -7.99 10.90
N ALA A 80 -11.87 -8.89 10.51
CA ALA A 80 -11.11 -8.80 9.27
C ALA A 80 -11.99 -8.63 8.01
N SER A 81 -13.20 -9.22 8.00
CA SER A 81 -14.16 -9.03 6.90
C SER A 81 -14.59 -7.57 6.75
N LYS A 82 -14.94 -6.90 7.86
CA LYS A 82 -15.35 -5.47 7.82
C LYS A 82 -14.19 -4.58 7.41
N MET A 83 -12.99 -4.87 7.89
CA MET A 83 -11.79 -4.14 7.48
C MET A 83 -11.49 -4.28 5.98
N SER A 84 -11.53 -5.50 5.44
CA SER A 84 -11.28 -5.77 4.02
C SER A 84 -12.26 -4.99 3.13
N VAL A 85 -13.52 -4.93 3.54
CA VAL A 85 -14.55 -4.15 2.86
C VAL A 85 -14.25 -2.65 2.93
N PHE A 86 -13.88 -2.10 4.10
CA PHE A 86 -13.47 -0.70 4.25
C PHE A 86 -12.21 -0.35 3.43
N SER A 87 -11.28 -1.30 3.24
CA SER A 87 -10.08 -1.08 2.43
C SER A 87 -10.41 -0.73 0.97
N ASN A 88 -11.49 -1.29 0.41
CA ASN A 88 -11.95 -0.94 -0.94
C ASN A 88 -12.38 0.52 -1.07
N LEU A 89 -12.87 1.14 0.02
CA LEU A 89 -13.18 2.57 0.06
C LEU A 89 -11.92 3.43 -0.14
N GLY A 90 -10.75 2.90 0.25
CA GLY A 90 -9.44 3.52 -0.02
C GLY A 90 -9.20 3.82 -1.50
N THR A 91 -9.73 3.00 -2.40
CA THR A 91 -9.64 3.24 -3.85
C THR A 91 -10.34 4.54 -4.26
N ILE A 92 -11.48 4.87 -3.65
CA ILE A 92 -12.20 6.13 -3.91
C ILE A 92 -11.37 7.31 -3.39
N ILE A 93 -10.78 7.16 -2.19
CA ILE A 93 -9.89 8.18 -1.61
C ILE A 93 -8.68 8.41 -2.53
N SER A 94 -8.09 7.36 -3.09
CA SER A 94 -6.99 7.47 -4.07
C SER A 94 -7.41 8.17 -5.37
N ILE A 95 -8.61 7.89 -5.91
CA ILE A 95 -9.14 8.58 -7.09
C ILE A 95 -9.35 10.07 -6.80
N LEU A 96 -9.94 10.40 -5.63
CA LEU A 96 -10.14 11.78 -5.21
C LEU A 96 -8.80 12.50 -4.98
N ALA A 97 -7.83 11.84 -4.37
CA ALA A 97 -6.48 12.37 -4.18
C ALA A 97 -5.80 12.63 -5.53
N GLY A 98 -5.92 11.71 -6.50
CA GLY A 98 -5.42 11.92 -7.87
C GLY A 98 -6.09 13.10 -8.56
N ALA A 99 -7.41 13.24 -8.45
CA ALA A 99 -8.14 14.36 -9.04
C ALA A 99 -7.80 15.72 -8.41
N LEU A 100 -7.70 15.79 -7.07
CA LEU A 100 -7.50 17.04 -6.34
C LEU A 100 -6.02 17.46 -6.27
N ILE A 101 -5.10 16.51 -6.06
CA ILE A 101 -3.67 16.78 -5.87
C ILE A 101 -2.95 16.82 -7.22
N LEU A 102 -3.27 15.88 -8.13
CA LEU A 102 -2.60 15.77 -9.43
C LEU A 102 -3.34 16.54 -10.54
N GLY A 103 -4.57 16.99 -10.29
CA GLY A 103 -5.38 17.76 -11.23
C GLY A 103 -5.91 16.91 -12.40
N GLU A 104 -5.97 15.59 -12.23
CA GLU A 104 -6.43 14.69 -13.28
C GLU A 104 -7.93 14.92 -13.60
N LYS A 105 -8.26 14.95 -14.90
CA LYS A 105 -9.64 15.07 -15.34
C LYS A 105 -10.41 13.80 -14.99
N LEU A 106 -11.34 13.92 -14.05
CA LEU A 106 -12.28 12.87 -13.71
C LEU A 106 -13.22 12.58 -14.89
N TYR A 107 -13.00 11.45 -15.54
CA TYR A 107 -13.93 10.91 -16.55
C TYR A 107 -15.07 10.14 -15.89
N SER A 108 -16.20 10.03 -16.60
CA SER A 108 -17.43 9.35 -16.12
C SER A 108 -17.20 7.92 -15.63
N TYR A 109 -16.17 7.23 -16.13
CA TYR A 109 -15.77 5.90 -15.65
C TYR A 109 -15.31 5.86 -14.19
N HIS A 110 -14.65 6.91 -13.69
CA HIS A 110 -14.24 6.99 -12.28
C HIS A 110 -15.45 7.14 -11.34
N ILE A 111 -16.51 7.82 -11.81
CA ILE A 111 -17.76 8.01 -11.06
C ILE A 111 -18.50 6.68 -10.96
N ILE A 112 -18.65 5.98 -12.08
CA ILE A 112 -19.30 4.64 -12.14
C ILE A 112 -18.52 3.63 -11.28
N GLY A 113 -17.18 3.63 -11.41
CA GLY A 113 -16.31 2.77 -10.59
C GLY A 113 -16.45 3.06 -9.10
N SER A 114 -16.49 4.34 -8.70
CA SER A 114 -16.68 4.73 -7.30
C SER A 114 -18.04 4.28 -6.77
N ILE A 115 -19.11 4.45 -7.54
CA ILE A 115 -20.47 3.98 -7.19
C ILE A 115 -20.49 2.45 -7.01
N LEU A 116 -19.83 1.71 -7.91
CA LEU A 116 -19.76 0.25 -7.83
C LEU A 116 -18.99 -0.21 -6.58
N ILE A 117 -17.90 0.49 -6.22
CA ILE A 117 -17.15 0.24 -4.99
C ILE A 117 -18.02 0.50 -3.76
N VAL A 118 -18.71 1.65 -3.69
CA VAL A 118 -19.62 1.98 -2.58
C VAL A 118 -20.73 0.93 -2.47
N ALA A 119 -21.32 0.52 -3.59
CA ALA A 119 -22.36 -0.51 -3.62
C ALA A 119 -21.83 -1.88 -3.13
N GLY A 120 -20.62 -2.28 -3.53
CA GLY A 120 -19.97 -3.48 -3.03
C GLY A 120 -19.68 -3.43 -1.52
N VAL A 121 -19.27 -2.26 -1.02
CA VAL A 121 -19.01 -2.05 0.41
C VAL A 121 -20.29 -2.10 1.24
N LEU A 122 -21.34 -1.40 0.81
CA LEU A 122 -22.64 -1.43 1.49
C LEU A 122 -23.28 -2.82 1.42
N GLY A 123 -23.24 -3.48 0.25
CA GLY A 123 -23.81 -4.81 0.07
C GLY A 123 -23.16 -5.86 0.97
N THR A 124 -21.83 -5.86 1.08
CA THR A 124 -21.12 -6.82 1.94
C THR A 124 -21.26 -6.49 3.43
N ASN A 125 -21.40 -5.22 3.80
CA ASN A 125 -21.60 -4.83 5.20
C ASN A 125 -23.04 -5.12 5.69
N PHE A 126 -24.06 -4.87 4.85
CA PHE A 126 -25.46 -5.11 5.21
C PHE A 126 -25.86 -6.59 5.14
N LEU A 127 -25.27 -7.37 4.22
CA LEU A 127 -25.60 -8.81 4.09
C LEU A 127 -25.00 -9.65 5.22
N ASP A 128 -23.95 -9.18 5.90
CA ASP A 128 -23.38 -9.80 7.12
C ASP A 128 -24.28 -9.60 8.36
N SER A 129 -25.27 -8.71 8.28
CA SER A 129 -26.22 -8.42 9.37
C SER A 129 -27.51 -9.25 9.30
N LYS A 130 -27.59 -10.26 8.42
CA LYS A 130 -28.77 -11.12 8.27
C LYS A 130 -28.39 -12.60 8.23
#